data_AF-A0A7V8YH11-F1
#
_entry.id   AF-A0A7V8YH11-F1
#
_cell.length_a   1.000
_cell.length_b   1.000
_cell.length_c   1.000
_cell.angle_alpha   90.00
_cell.angle_beta   90.00
_cell.angle_gamma   90.00
#
_symmetry.space_group_name_H-M   'P 1'
#
loop_
_entity.id
_entity.type
_entity.pdbx_description
1 polymer ?
#
loop_
_entity_poly.entity_id
_entity_poly.type
_entity_poly.pdbx_seq_one_letter_code
_entity_poly.pdbx_strand_id
1 'polypeptide(L)'
;MTERAYDVFDLGVHRPTAPPRLVDSSFGGPADPFGNDAPDQHPELDFGPLRVRVPAEAYLRMADDNDAAYFIFPEGQVRLSLLAVPRGGRLWPDRAEQIATAQAARGADVTSVWGAWGRELRIVSNGETNWVIGVDGERWMLLGRATWPAGGVEFVETMRGMISGSVVERGDEPLPALTPLYL
;
A
#
# COMPACT_ATOMS: atom_id res chain seq x y z
N MET A 1 12.66 17.98 -18.99
CA MET A 1 13.21 17.88 -17.62
C MET A 1 12.36 16.83 -16.90
N THR A 2 12.89 15.60 -16.95
CA THR A 2 12.51 14.35 -16.25
C THR A 2 11.02 14.02 -16.08
N GLU A 3 10.44 13.39 -17.11
CA GLU A 3 9.25 12.53 -16.96
C GLU A 3 9.59 11.38 -16.01
N ARG A 4 8.86 11.28 -14.89
CA ARG A 4 8.98 10.19 -13.94
C ARG A 4 8.34 8.93 -14.53
N ALA A 5 9.16 8.12 -15.16
CA ALA A 5 8.80 6.81 -15.70
C ALA A 5 8.57 5.78 -14.56
N TYR A 6 7.51 5.93 -13.76
CA TYR A 6 7.01 4.87 -12.88
C TYR A 6 5.49 4.92 -12.72
N ASP A 7 4.77 5.17 -13.81
CA ASP A 7 3.31 5.16 -13.82
C ASP A 7 2.78 4.34 -15.02
N VAL A 8 2.94 3.01 -14.95
CA VAL A 8 2.35 2.07 -15.92
C VAL A 8 1.78 0.86 -15.18
N PHE A 9 0.94 1.13 -14.19
CA PHE A 9 -0.15 0.24 -13.76
C PHE A 9 -1.29 1.11 -13.23
N ASP A 10 -1.70 2.06 -14.08
CA ASP A 10 -2.92 2.84 -14.00
C ASP A 10 -4.10 1.90 -14.33
N LEU A 11 -4.93 1.63 -13.33
CA LEU A 11 -6.09 0.75 -13.44
C LEU A 11 -7.33 1.63 -13.61
N GLY A 12 -7.81 1.74 -14.84
CA GLY A 12 -8.82 2.73 -15.24
C GLY A 12 -10.22 2.63 -14.59
N VAL A 13 -10.73 3.82 -14.24
CA VAL A 13 -12.06 4.46 -14.45
C VAL A 13 -13.34 3.93 -13.75
N HIS A 14 -13.82 4.68 -12.74
CA HIS A 14 -15.17 5.24 -12.51
C HIS A 14 -15.25 6.26 -11.34
N ARG A 15 -15.99 7.38 -11.48
CA ARG A 15 -16.15 8.47 -10.46
C ARG A 15 -17.42 8.21 -9.60
N PRO A 16 -17.48 8.49 -8.27
CA PRO A 16 -17.80 9.84 -7.76
C PRO A 16 -17.15 10.22 -6.39
N THR A 17 -17.51 11.44 -5.93
CA THR A 17 -16.88 12.36 -4.98
C THR A 17 -17.22 12.19 -3.48
N ALA A 18 -16.21 12.18 -2.59
CA ALA A 18 -16.27 12.75 -1.23
C ALA A 18 -14.86 12.94 -0.62
N PRO A 19 -14.58 14.03 0.13
CA PRO A 19 -13.31 14.21 0.84
C PRO A 19 -13.25 13.38 2.14
N PRO A 20 -12.05 13.01 2.61
CA PRO A 20 -11.85 12.20 3.82
C PRO A 20 -12.35 12.92 5.08
N ARG A 21 -12.85 12.15 6.06
CA ARG A 21 -13.31 12.65 7.36
C ARG A 21 -12.50 12.03 8.49
N LEU A 22 -12.22 12.81 9.52
CA LEU A 22 -11.61 12.34 10.78
C LEU A 22 -12.69 11.56 11.58
N VAL A 23 -12.35 10.38 12.10
CA VAL A 23 -13.23 9.58 12.97
C VAL A 23 -12.57 9.33 14.33
N ASP A 24 -13.38 9.27 15.39
CA ASP A 24 -12.97 9.06 16.79
C ASP A 24 -12.90 7.54 17.08
N SER A 25 -11.71 7.00 17.40
CA SER A 25 -11.46 5.55 17.44
C SER A 25 -11.44 4.96 18.86
N SER A 26 -12.22 3.88 19.08
CA SER A 26 -12.11 2.99 20.24
C SER A 26 -11.80 1.57 19.78
N PHE A 27 -10.51 1.21 19.61
CA PHE A 27 -10.10 -0.17 19.33
C PHE A 27 -8.73 -0.46 19.96
N GLY A 28 -8.70 -1.43 20.89
CA GLY A 28 -7.48 -1.96 21.50
C GLY A 28 -7.55 -3.48 21.61
N GLY A 29 -6.49 -4.16 21.16
CA GLY A 29 -6.31 -5.62 21.17
C GLY A 29 -4.86 -5.99 20.83
N PRO A 30 -4.34 -7.13 21.30
CA PRO A 30 -2.94 -7.23 21.72
C PRO A 30 -1.92 -7.37 20.57
N ALA A 31 -0.80 -6.66 20.75
CA ALA A 31 0.34 -6.44 19.85
C ALA A 31 0.10 -5.44 18.71
N ASP A 32 -0.26 -4.20 19.09
CA ASP A 32 -0.19 -3.03 18.21
C ASP A 32 1.28 -2.77 17.82
N PRO A 33 1.66 -2.80 16.53
CA PRO A 33 3.04 -2.53 16.08
C PRO A 33 3.45 -1.07 16.28
N PHE A 34 2.49 -0.21 16.62
CA PHE A 34 2.68 1.20 16.95
C PHE A 34 2.70 1.47 18.46
N GLY A 35 2.56 0.43 19.29
CA GLY A 35 2.46 0.56 20.74
C GLY A 35 1.14 1.20 21.18
N ASN A 36 0.73 0.92 22.42
CA ASN A 36 -0.41 1.53 23.07
C ASN A 36 -0.14 3.00 23.49
N ASP A 37 0.78 3.69 22.82
CA ASP A 37 1.24 5.03 23.20
C ASP A 37 0.49 6.08 22.36
N ALA A 38 -0.61 6.55 22.94
CA ALA A 38 -1.43 7.69 22.52
C ALA A 38 -2.01 7.64 21.08
N PRO A 39 -3.35 7.55 20.93
CA PRO A 39 -4.02 7.67 19.61
C PRO A 39 -3.70 9.01 18.89
N ASP A 40 -3.14 9.98 19.60
CA ASP A 40 -2.78 11.31 19.09
C ASP A 40 -1.46 11.35 18.28
N GLN A 41 -0.60 10.32 18.33
CA GLN A 41 0.71 10.35 17.63
C GLN A 41 0.67 9.80 16.19
N HIS A 42 -0.39 9.08 15.83
CA HIS A 42 -0.54 8.46 14.50
C HIS A 42 -1.96 8.72 13.99
N PRO A 43 -2.21 9.84 13.28
CA PRO A 43 -3.55 10.12 12.78
C PRO A 43 -4.05 8.96 11.90
N GLU A 44 -5.28 8.54 12.16
CA GLU A 44 -5.99 7.59 11.32
C GLU A 44 -6.63 8.35 10.15
N LEU A 45 -6.27 7.96 8.93
CA LEU A 45 -6.79 8.55 7.70
C LEU A 45 -7.81 7.59 7.10
N ASP A 46 -9.04 8.07 6.97
CA ASP A 46 -10.15 7.34 6.36
C ASP A 46 -10.28 7.70 4.88
N PHE A 47 -10.04 6.70 4.02
CA PHE A 47 -10.14 6.77 2.57
C PHE A 47 -11.43 6.12 2.05
N GLY A 48 -12.40 5.80 2.91
CA GLY A 48 -13.59 5.04 2.60
C GLY A 48 -13.41 3.56 2.91
N PRO A 49 -12.98 2.70 1.95
CA PRO A 49 -12.81 1.28 2.20
C PRO A 49 -11.51 0.94 2.94
N LEU A 50 -10.62 1.92 3.13
CA LEU A 50 -9.34 1.77 3.80
C LEU A 50 -9.17 2.85 4.86
N ARG A 51 -8.93 2.45 6.10
CA ARG A 51 -8.40 3.33 7.15
C ARG A 51 -6.95 2.99 7.38
N VAL A 52 -6.07 3.99 7.38
CA VAL A 52 -4.63 3.80 7.57
C VAL A 52 -4.16 4.64 8.75
N ARG A 53 -3.45 4.02 9.69
CA ARG A 53 -2.65 4.76 10.68
C ARG A 53 -1.31 5.14 10.09
N VAL A 54 -1.00 6.42 10.14
CA VAL A 54 0.17 7.00 9.47
C VAL A 54 1.06 7.67 10.51
N PRO A 55 2.40 7.53 10.43
CA PRO A 55 3.31 8.32 11.24
C PRO A 55 3.10 9.83 11.01
N ALA A 56 3.17 10.63 12.07
CA ALA A 56 2.89 12.07 12.01
C ALA A 56 3.81 12.84 11.05
N GLU A 57 5.01 12.32 10.77
CA GLU A 57 5.99 12.92 9.84
C GLU A 57 5.65 12.74 8.35
N ALA A 58 4.64 11.93 8.02
CA ALA A 58 4.30 11.64 6.63
C ALA A 58 3.51 12.78 5.98
N TYR A 59 3.91 13.20 4.78
CA TYR A 59 3.08 14.05 3.93
C TYR A 59 2.20 13.19 3.00
N LEU A 60 0.88 13.32 3.12
CA LEU A 60 -0.08 12.61 2.27
C LEU A 60 -0.27 13.32 0.93
N ARG A 61 -0.21 12.55 -0.16
CA ARG A 61 -0.65 12.92 -1.50
C ARG A 61 -1.54 11.81 -2.07
N MET A 62 -2.69 12.18 -2.62
CA MET A 62 -3.54 11.24 -3.36
C MET A 62 -3.03 11.06 -4.80
N ALA A 63 -3.18 9.85 -5.34
CA ALA A 63 -3.08 9.63 -6.78
C ALA A 63 -4.14 10.45 -7.52
N ASP A 64 -3.88 10.85 -8.75
CA ASP A 64 -4.80 11.68 -9.52
C ASP A 64 -6.14 10.97 -9.75
N ASP A 65 -6.11 9.64 -9.92
CA ASP A 65 -7.29 8.78 -10.04
C ASP A 65 -7.88 8.34 -8.69
N ASN A 66 -7.30 8.77 -7.57
CA ASN A 66 -7.66 8.35 -6.21
C ASN A 66 -7.68 6.82 -6.02
N ASP A 67 -6.86 6.06 -6.75
CA ASP A 67 -6.73 4.60 -6.63
C ASP A 67 -5.65 4.19 -5.60
N ALA A 68 -4.88 5.17 -5.13
CA ALA A 68 -3.76 4.98 -4.23
C ALA A 68 -3.48 6.21 -3.36
N ALA A 69 -3.01 5.96 -2.14
CA ALA A 69 -2.50 6.98 -1.24
C ALA A 69 -0.96 6.92 -1.23
N TYR A 70 -0.31 8.07 -1.44
CA TYR A 70 1.13 8.24 -1.34
C TYR A 70 1.48 8.93 -0.02
N PHE A 71 2.32 8.30 0.77
CA PHE A 71 2.88 8.83 2.00
C PHE A 71 4.34 9.14 1.76
N ILE A 72 4.69 10.42 1.83
CA ILE A 72 6.02 10.93 1.51
C ILE A 72 6.75 11.19 2.81
N PHE A 73 7.94 10.60 2.94
CA PHE A 73 8.85 10.72 4.07
C PHE A 73 10.20 11.29 3.61
N PRO A 74 11.04 11.81 4.51
CA PRO A 74 12.40 12.24 4.18
C PRO A 74 13.25 11.13 3.54
N GLU A 75 13.05 9.88 3.98
CA GLU A 75 13.83 8.71 3.57
C GLU A 75 13.32 8.08 2.26
N GLY A 76 12.07 8.32 1.89
CA GLY A 76 11.43 7.67 0.76
C GLY A 76 9.92 7.90 0.68
N GLN A 77 9.22 7.03 -0.04
CA GLN A 77 7.76 7.10 -0.15
C GLN A 77 7.12 5.72 0.01
N VAL A 78 5.91 5.69 0.55
CA VAL A 78 5.06 4.50 0.60
C VAL A 78 3.80 4.78 -0.22
N ARG A 79 3.50 3.90 -1.18
CA ARG A 79 2.23 3.86 -1.91
C ARG A 79 1.38 2.72 -1.35
N LEU A 80 0.17 3.01 -0.92
CA LEU A 80 -0.83 2.01 -0.57
C LEU A 80 -1.96 2.05 -1.61
N SER A 81 -2.31 0.88 -2.15
CA SER A 81 -3.42 0.70 -3.08
C SER A 81 -4.29 -0.47 -2.64
N LEU A 82 -5.60 -0.35 -2.77
CA LEU A 82 -6.52 -1.41 -2.38
C LEU A 82 -7.22 -1.96 -3.62
N LEU A 83 -7.18 -3.28 -3.81
CA LEU A 83 -7.73 -3.96 -4.99
C LEU A 83 -8.87 -4.89 -4.59
N ALA A 84 -9.95 -4.92 -5.37
CA ALA A 84 -11.03 -5.89 -5.17
C ALA A 84 -10.61 -7.30 -5.61
N VAL A 85 -10.85 -8.29 -4.76
CA VAL A 85 -10.58 -9.70 -5.03
C VAL A 85 -11.91 -10.47 -5.09
N PRO A 86 -12.05 -11.49 -5.98
CA PRO A 86 -13.21 -12.39 -5.98
C PRO A 86 -13.40 -13.10 -4.63
N ARG A 87 -14.63 -13.56 -4.35
CA ARG A 87 -14.90 -14.37 -3.16
C ARG A 87 -14.04 -15.64 -3.17
N GLY A 88 -13.34 -15.89 -2.06
CA GLY A 88 -12.48 -17.08 -1.89
C GLY A 88 -11.14 -17.02 -2.64
N GLY A 89 -10.82 -15.92 -3.31
CA GLY A 89 -9.54 -15.75 -4.02
C GLY A 89 -8.44 -15.20 -3.12
N ARG A 90 -7.20 -15.60 -3.41
CA ARG A 90 -5.98 -14.88 -3.01
C ARG A 90 -5.39 -14.29 -4.28
N LEU A 91 -5.04 -13.01 -4.27
CA LEU A 91 -4.52 -12.33 -5.44
C LEU A 91 -3.01 -12.11 -5.32
N TRP A 92 -2.49 -11.96 -4.11
CA TRP A 92 -1.09 -11.60 -3.91
C TRP A 92 -0.09 -12.60 -4.49
N PRO A 93 -0.26 -13.95 -4.36
CA PRO A 93 0.68 -14.90 -4.95
C PRO A 93 0.83 -14.69 -6.46
N ASP A 94 -0.26 -14.67 -7.22
CA ASP A 94 -0.20 -14.48 -8.68
C ASP A 94 0.31 -13.08 -9.04
N ARG A 95 -0.13 -12.05 -8.30
CA ARG A 95 0.26 -10.66 -8.57
C ARG A 95 1.75 -10.43 -8.30
N ALA A 96 2.31 -11.01 -7.25
CA ALA A 96 3.72 -10.91 -6.96
C ALA A 96 4.58 -11.55 -8.06
N GLU A 97 4.15 -12.66 -8.66
CA GLU A 97 4.87 -13.30 -9.76
C GLU A 97 4.83 -12.45 -11.02
N GLN A 98 3.67 -11.86 -11.33
CA GLN A 98 3.53 -10.92 -12.43
C GLN A 98 4.43 -9.69 -12.25
N ILE A 99 4.46 -9.11 -11.05
CA ILE A 99 5.31 -7.96 -10.73
C ILE A 99 6.79 -8.35 -10.88
N ALA A 100 7.20 -9.47 -10.31
CA ALA A 100 8.58 -9.94 -10.39
C ALA A 100 9.03 -10.16 -11.84
N THR A 101 8.20 -10.85 -12.63
CA THR A 101 8.47 -11.13 -14.05
C THR A 101 8.57 -9.84 -14.87
N ALA A 102 7.63 -8.91 -14.67
CA ALA A 102 7.62 -7.65 -15.41
C ALA A 102 8.82 -6.75 -15.08
N GLN A 103 9.28 -6.75 -13.82
CA GLN A 103 10.43 -5.95 -13.39
C GLN A 103 11.75 -6.59 -13.83
N ALA A 104 11.88 -7.91 -13.72
CA ALA A 104 13.04 -8.65 -14.25
C ALA A 104 13.19 -8.44 -15.77
N ALA A 105 12.08 -8.45 -16.52
CA ALA A 105 12.08 -8.18 -17.95
C ALA A 105 12.55 -6.75 -18.31
N ARG A 106 12.47 -5.80 -17.37
CA ARG A 106 12.98 -4.42 -17.51
C ARG A 106 14.43 -4.29 -17.04
N GLY A 107 15.08 -5.39 -16.66
CA GLY A 107 16.46 -5.40 -16.17
C GLY A 107 16.62 -5.01 -14.70
N ALA A 108 15.53 -5.00 -13.92
CA ALA A 108 15.62 -4.80 -12.48
C ALA A 108 16.17 -6.06 -11.79
N ASP A 109 16.94 -5.86 -10.71
CA ASP A 109 17.34 -6.95 -9.81
C ASP A 109 16.16 -7.27 -8.88
N VAL A 110 15.53 -8.42 -9.07
CA VAL A 110 14.34 -8.82 -8.30
C VAL A 110 14.69 -9.97 -7.39
N THR A 111 14.54 -9.76 -6.09
CA THR A 111 14.72 -10.77 -5.05
C THR A 111 13.40 -11.01 -4.32
N SER A 112 13.01 -12.28 -4.18
CA SER A 112 11.88 -12.66 -3.33
C SER A 112 12.37 -12.88 -1.89
N VAL A 113 11.69 -12.24 -0.94
CA VAL A 113 11.98 -12.34 0.50
C VAL A 113 10.75 -12.92 1.19
N TRP A 114 10.95 -13.66 2.28
CA TRP A 114 9.85 -14.15 3.11
C TRP A 114 9.64 -13.21 4.30
N GLY A 115 8.44 -12.64 4.43
CA GLY A 115 8.06 -11.72 5.49
C GLY A 115 6.75 -12.11 6.17
N ALA A 116 6.17 -11.19 6.95
CA ALA A 116 5.03 -11.49 7.83
C ALA A 116 3.75 -11.90 7.05
N TRP A 117 3.59 -11.43 5.82
CA TRP A 117 2.46 -11.76 4.94
C TRP A 117 2.83 -12.78 3.85
N GLY A 118 3.95 -13.48 4.01
CA GLY A 118 4.46 -14.45 3.05
C GLY A 118 5.47 -13.83 2.09
N ARG A 119 5.27 -13.99 0.79
CA ARG A 119 6.24 -13.50 -0.22
C ARG A 119 6.23 -11.97 -0.27
N GLU A 120 7.39 -11.36 -0.18
CA GLU A 120 7.62 -9.94 -0.41
C GLU A 120 8.66 -9.78 -1.51
N LEU A 121 8.61 -8.68 -2.25
CA LEU A 121 9.52 -8.45 -3.38
C LEU A 121 10.43 -7.27 -3.08
N ARG A 122 11.75 -7.50 -3.16
CA ARG A 122 12.77 -6.46 -3.21
C ARG A 122 13.20 -6.29 -4.66
N ILE A 123 13.01 -5.10 -5.20
CA ILE A 123 13.29 -4.77 -6.60
C ILE A 123 14.25 -3.59 -6.62
N VAL A 124 15.47 -3.80 -7.12
CA VAL A 124 16.48 -2.74 -7.26
C VAL A 124 16.63 -2.38 -8.73
N SER A 125 16.39 -1.12 -9.06
CA SER A 125 16.47 -0.61 -10.43
C SER A 125 16.78 0.88 -10.44
N ASN A 126 17.56 1.34 -11.41
CA ASN A 126 17.82 2.77 -11.65
C ASN A 126 18.28 3.56 -10.42
N GLY A 127 19.03 2.94 -9.50
CA GLY A 127 19.52 3.60 -8.28
C GLY A 127 18.48 3.73 -7.17
N GLU A 128 17.35 3.02 -7.26
CA GLU A 128 16.30 2.97 -6.24
C GLU A 128 16.04 1.52 -5.80
N THR A 129 15.63 1.35 -4.55
CA THR A 129 15.10 0.10 -4.01
C THR A 129 13.59 0.24 -3.82
N ASN A 130 12.86 -0.72 -4.37
CA ASN A 130 11.41 -0.83 -4.24
C ASN A 130 11.10 -2.12 -3.46
N TRP A 131 10.32 -1.99 -2.39
CA TRP A 131 9.83 -3.13 -1.63
C TRP A 131 8.33 -3.24 -1.76
N VAL A 132 7.83 -4.41 -2.14
CA VAL A 132 6.40 -4.63 -2.41
C VAL A 132 5.86 -5.74 -1.52
N ILE A 133 4.78 -5.42 -0.82
CA ILE A 133 4.04 -6.33 0.07
C ILE A 133 2.58 -6.33 -0.37
N GLY A 134 1.98 -7.51 -0.50
CA GLY A 134 0.54 -7.65 -0.67
C GLY A 134 -0.07 -8.41 0.49
N VAL A 135 -1.22 -7.93 0.96
CA VAL A 135 -2.01 -8.57 2.00
C VAL A 135 -3.37 -8.90 1.44
N ASP A 136 -3.68 -10.19 1.34
CA ASP A 136 -5.00 -10.67 0.95
C ASP A 136 -5.94 -10.67 2.16
N GLY A 137 -7.13 -10.11 1.99
CA GLY A 137 -8.22 -10.21 2.95
C GLY A 137 -9.53 -10.68 2.30
N GLU A 138 -10.65 -10.53 3.01
CA GLU A 138 -11.94 -11.01 2.51
C GLU A 138 -12.44 -10.16 1.34
N ARG A 139 -12.19 -10.64 0.12
CA ARG A 139 -12.55 -9.98 -1.14
C ARG A 139 -11.77 -8.67 -1.41
N TRP A 140 -10.61 -8.48 -0.80
CA TRP A 140 -9.74 -7.34 -1.06
C TRP A 140 -8.26 -7.75 -0.98
N MET A 141 -7.38 -6.95 -1.58
CA MET A 141 -5.94 -7.08 -1.43
C MET A 141 -5.32 -5.68 -1.27
N LEU A 142 -4.65 -5.45 -0.15
CA LEU A 142 -3.87 -4.23 0.09
C LEU A 142 -2.48 -4.42 -0.49
N LEU A 143 -2.05 -3.54 -1.39
CA LEU A 143 -0.74 -3.52 -1.99
C LEU A 143 0.05 -2.33 -1.46
N GLY A 144 1.07 -2.62 -0.64
CA GLY A 144 2.06 -1.64 -0.22
C GLY A 144 3.29 -1.67 -1.12
N ARG A 145 3.76 -0.49 -1.53
CA ARG A 145 5.07 -0.30 -2.15
C ARG A 145 5.84 0.79 -1.44
N ALA A 146 6.99 0.45 -0.86
CA ALA A 146 7.95 1.41 -0.35
C ALA A 146 9.06 1.61 -1.38
N THR A 147 9.46 2.86 -1.61
CA THR A 147 10.53 3.22 -2.55
C THR A 147 11.49 4.18 -1.86
N TRP A 148 12.79 3.90 -1.95
CA TRP A 148 13.85 4.74 -1.41
C TRP A 148 15.13 4.64 -2.27
N PRO A 149 16.08 5.59 -2.16
CA PRO A 149 17.34 5.53 -2.89
C PRO A 149 18.16 4.28 -2.55
N ALA A 150 18.85 3.70 -3.54
CA ALA A 150 19.73 2.56 -3.32
C ALA A 150 20.90 2.93 -2.38
N GLY A 151 21.09 2.14 -1.32
CA GLY A 151 22.04 2.45 -0.24
C GLY A 151 21.54 3.47 0.78
N GLY A 152 20.30 3.94 0.65
CA GLY A 152 19.61 4.73 1.66
C GLY A 152 19.10 3.89 2.84
N VAL A 153 18.47 4.55 3.81
CA VAL A 153 17.86 3.90 4.98
C VAL A 153 16.68 3.05 4.51
N GLU A 154 16.67 1.77 4.92
CA GLU A 154 15.58 0.87 4.55
C GLU A 154 14.28 1.29 5.22
N PHE A 155 13.20 1.35 4.42
CA PHE A 155 11.90 1.86 4.84
C PHE A 155 10.83 0.76 4.96
N VAL A 156 11.26 -0.50 5.00
CA VAL A 156 10.37 -1.66 5.00
C VAL A 156 9.52 -1.69 6.27
N GLU A 157 10.14 -1.54 7.44
CA GLU A 157 9.43 -1.64 8.72
C GLU A 157 8.36 -0.56 8.90
N THR A 158 8.60 0.66 8.44
CA THR A 158 7.58 1.71 8.46
C THR A 158 6.36 1.31 7.63
N MET A 159 6.58 0.81 6.41
CA MET A 159 5.49 0.30 5.57
C MET A 159 4.79 -0.90 6.22
N ARG A 160 5.52 -1.82 6.84
CA ARG A 160 4.93 -2.96 7.57
C ARG A 160 4.06 -2.50 8.73
N GLY A 161 4.50 -1.50 9.47
CA GLY A 161 3.70 -0.83 10.49
C GLY A 161 2.39 -0.31 9.89
N MET A 162 2.48 0.52 8.85
CA MET A 162 1.31 1.14 8.20
C MET A 162 0.31 0.10 7.71
N ILE A 163 0.79 -0.96 7.06
CA ILE A 163 -0.04 -2.09 6.60
C ILE A 163 -0.71 -2.79 7.79
N SER A 164 0.03 -3.04 8.87
CA SER A 164 -0.50 -3.74 10.05
C SER A 164 -1.53 -2.91 10.82
N GLY A 165 -1.37 -1.59 10.85
CA GLY A 165 -2.35 -0.67 11.43
C GLY A 165 -3.44 -0.22 10.47
N SER A 166 -3.48 -0.77 9.26
CA SER A 166 -4.56 -0.48 8.30
C SER A 166 -5.77 -1.37 8.56
N VAL A 167 -6.95 -0.76 8.57
CA VAL A 167 -8.24 -1.46 8.66
C VAL A 167 -8.95 -1.32 7.32
N VAL A 168 -9.37 -2.43 6.74
CA VAL A 168 -10.11 -2.44 5.48
C VAL A 168 -11.57 -2.74 5.74
N GLU A 169 -12.43 -1.74 5.57
CA GLU A 169 -13.88 -1.87 5.64
C GLU A 169 -14.46 -1.88 4.22
N ARG A 170 -14.35 -3.02 3.55
CA ARG A 170 -15.00 -3.19 2.25
C ARG A 170 -16.51 -3.30 2.45
N GLY A 171 -17.27 -2.32 1.95
CA GLY A 171 -18.73 -2.41 1.89
C GLY A 171 -19.23 -3.63 1.09
N ASP A 172 -20.51 -3.98 1.26
CA ASP A 172 -21.10 -5.22 0.70
C ASP A 172 -21.22 -5.24 -0.84
N GLU A 173 -21.02 -4.11 -1.50
CA GLU A 173 -21.32 -3.92 -2.91
C GLU A 173 -20.46 -4.84 -3.82
N PRO A 174 -21.08 -5.55 -4.79
CA PRO A 174 -20.36 -6.39 -5.73
C PRO A 174 -19.57 -5.51 -6.71
N LEU A 175 -18.25 -5.64 -6.68
CA LEU A 175 -17.33 -5.01 -7.62
C LEU A 175 -16.67 -6.07 -8.51
N PRO A 176 -16.33 -5.75 -9.77
CA PRO A 176 -15.53 -6.60 -10.62
C PRO A 176 -14.18 -6.95 -9.95
N ALA A 177 -13.60 -8.09 -10.32
CA ALA A 177 -12.27 -8.46 -9.85
C ALA A 177 -11.22 -7.47 -10.37
N LEU A 178 -10.20 -7.16 -9.56
CA LEU A 178 -9.09 -6.26 -9.89
C LEU A 178 -9.44 -4.77 -10.00
N THR A 179 -10.67 -4.38 -9.66
CA THR A 179 -11.05 -2.97 -9.59
C THR A 179 -10.29 -2.30 -8.42
N PRO A 180 -9.53 -1.22 -8.67
CA PRO A 180 -9.01 -0.39 -7.58
C PRO A 180 -10.17 0.16 -6.77
N LEU A 181 -10.05 0.11 -5.45
CA LEU A 181 -10.98 0.80 -4.59
C LEU A 181 -10.53 2.26 -4.50
N TYR A 182 -11.46 3.15 -4.83
CA TYR A 182 -11.25 4.59 -4.65
C TYR A 182 -10.99 4.89 -3.19
N LEU A 183 -9.94 5.69 -2.97
CA LEU A 183 -9.45 6.18 -1.69
C LEU A 183 -9.79 7.67 -1.52
#